data_AF-A0A366GRH2-F1
#
_entry.id   AF-A0A366GRH2-F1
#
_cell.length_a   1.000
_cell.length_b   1.000
_cell.length_c   1.000
_cell.angle_alpha   90.00
_cell.angle_beta   90.00
_cell.angle_gamma   90.00
#
_symmetry.space_group_name_H-M   'P 1'
#
loop_
_entity.id
_entity.type
_entity.pdbx_description
1 polymer ?
#
loop_
_entity_poly.entity_id
_entity_poly.type
_entity_poly.pdbx_seq_one_letter_code
_entity_poly.pdbx_strand_id
1 'polypeptide(L)'
;MEQLSFNQNLAYQQGILSHSEPASGVAGRRAVIRARRNPEPRPAEVTGNVTEIILPQGQVENFQLLLPMLTQLNQEKRWLAWIDPPQELVSKWQKMHGIVTGELLVLRSTSELPAQQLAERALRAGTCHAVVMWTRKLGRSALESLQSASAEGNSHGVVLRQR
;
A
#
# COMPACT_ATOMS: atom_id res chain seq x y z
N MET A 1 -30.72 16.82 -0.12
CA MET A 1 -29.79 15.93 0.61
C MET A 1 -30.54 15.57 1.86
N GLU A 2 -31.03 14.36 2.09
CA GLU A 2 -30.32 13.08 2.04
C GLU A 2 -31.29 11.95 1.62
N GLN A 3 -30.83 11.04 0.77
CA GLN A 3 -31.45 9.71 0.61
C GLN A 3 -30.35 8.69 0.76
N LEU A 4 -30.28 8.05 1.93
CA LEU A 4 -29.53 6.83 2.12
C LEU A 4 -30.53 5.67 2.15
N SER A 5 -30.43 4.90 1.08
CA SER A 5 -31.05 3.61 0.82
C SER A 5 -30.67 2.59 1.88
N PHE A 6 -31.66 1.89 2.43
CA PHE A 6 -31.46 0.64 3.15
C PHE A 6 -32.50 -0.37 2.66
N ASN A 7 -32.14 -1.18 1.67
CA ASN A 7 -32.89 -2.38 1.32
C ASN A 7 -32.39 -3.53 2.19
N GLN A 8 -33.17 -3.92 3.21
CA GLN A 8 -33.07 -5.22 3.86
C GLN A 8 -34.22 -6.10 3.37
N ASN A 9 -33.89 -7.13 2.62
CA ASN A 9 -34.77 -8.27 2.40
C ASN A 9 -33.92 -9.47 1.99
N LEU A 10 -33.83 -10.47 2.87
CA LEU A 10 -34.40 -11.78 2.56
C LEU A 10 -34.53 -12.60 3.84
N ALA A 11 -35.70 -12.49 4.45
CA ALA A 11 -36.28 -13.65 5.11
C ALA A 11 -36.71 -14.64 4.02
N TYR A 12 -36.34 -15.90 4.14
CA TYR A 12 -37.25 -16.98 3.79
C TYR A 12 -37.23 -18.01 4.90
N GLN A 13 -38.42 -18.18 5.44
CA GLN A 13 -38.82 -19.06 6.51
C GLN A 13 -38.73 -20.52 6.06
N GLN A 14 -38.63 -21.43 7.04
CA GLN A 14 -39.63 -22.50 7.18
C GLN A 14 -39.53 -23.07 8.60
N GLY A 15 -40.61 -22.91 9.37
CA GLY A 15 -40.82 -23.65 10.61
C GLY A 15 -41.41 -25.04 10.33
N ILE A 16 -41.35 -25.93 11.33
CA ILE A 16 -42.50 -26.60 11.95
C ILE A 16 -42.00 -27.44 13.16
N LEU A 17 -42.91 -27.57 14.10
CA LEU A 17 -42.91 -28.05 15.49
C LEU A 17 -42.57 -29.54 15.75
N SER A 18 -41.99 -29.75 16.94
CA SER A 18 -42.31 -30.76 17.98
C SER A 18 -41.96 -32.27 17.87
N HIS A 19 -41.26 -32.70 18.94
CA HIS A 19 -41.46 -33.87 19.81
C HIS A 19 -40.77 -35.25 19.60
N SER A 20 -40.01 -35.60 20.66
CA SER A 20 -39.89 -36.86 21.44
C SER A 20 -39.23 -38.14 20.89
N GLU A 21 -38.07 -38.43 21.52
CA GLU A 21 -37.58 -39.70 22.13
C GLU A 21 -37.14 -40.93 21.29
N PRO A 22 -36.23 -41.77 21.87
CA PRO A 22 -35.19 -42.48 21.12
C PRO A 22 -35.50 -43.97 20.90
N ALA A 23 -34.92 -44.56 19.85
CA ALA A 23 -34.88 -46.01 19.69
C ALA A 23 -33.51 -46.49 19.17
N SER A 24 -32.84 -47.20 20.07
CA SER A 24 -31.82 -48.25 19.91
C SER A 24 -31.55 -48.76 18.49
N GLY A 25 -30.27 -48.82 18.12
CA GLY A 25 -29.80 -49.46 16.89
C GLY A 25 -28.28 -49.52 16.81
N VAL A 26 -27.70 -50.53 17.45
CA VAL A 26 -26.28 -50.88 17.42
C VAL A 26 -25.86 -51.30 16.01
N ALA A 27 -24.89 -50.61 15.40
CA ALA A 27 -23.93 -51.21 14.45
C ALA A 27 -22.75 -50.26 14.23
N GLY A 28 -21.65 -50.54 14.92
CA GLY A 28 -20.43 -49.74 14.88
C GLY A 28 -19.81 -49.66 13.48
N ARG A 29 -19.88 -48.48 12.88
CA ARG A 29 -18.93 -48.04 11.85
C ARG A 29 -17.96 -47.08 12.52
N ARG A 30 -16.76 -47.57 12.85
CA ARG A 30 -15.62 -46.72 13.22
C ARG A 30 -15.29 -45.85 12.01
N ALA A 31 -15.89 -44.67 11.93
CA ALA A 31 -15.44 -43.61 11.06
C ALA A 31 -14.05 -43.20 11.57
N VAL A 32 -13.01 -43.53 10.81
CA VAL A 32 -11.67 -42.99 11.03
C VAL A 32 -11.78 -41.51 10.70
N ILE A 33 -11.94 -40.67 11.72
CA ILE A 33 -11.89 -39.22 11.57
C ILE A 33 -10.46 -38.89 11.15
N ARG A 34 -10.21 -38.86 9.84
CA ARG A 34 -9.06 -38.16 9.29
C ARG A 34 -9.28 -36.70 9.65
N ALA A 35 -8.57 -36.24 10.68
CA ALA A 35 -8.43 -34.83 10.97
C ALA A 35 -8.10 -34.13 9.65
N ARG A 36 -9.05 -33.35 9.12
CA ARG A 36 -8.74 -32.42 8.03
C ARG A 36 -7.71 -31.48 8.64
N ARG A 37 -6.44 -31.64 8.23
CA ARG A 37 -5.42 -30.62 8.47
C ARG A 37 -5.98 -29.36 7.81
N ASN A 38 -6.49 -28.44 8.61
CA ASN A 38 -6.80 -27.09 8.16
C ASN A 38 -5.46 -26.53 7.66
N PRO A 39 -5.31 -26.18 6.37
CA PRO A 39 -4.07 -25.58 5.92
C PRO A 39 -3.85 -24.32 6.76
N GLU A 40 -2.73 -24.26 7.47
CA GLU A 40 -2.33 -23.04 8.17
C GLU A 40 -2.36 -21.89 7.15
N PRO A 41 -2.93 -20.73 7.51
CA PRO A 41 -2.89 -19.58 6.63
C PRO A 41 -1.41 -19.26 6.37
N ARG A 42 -0.97 -19.49 5.13
CA ARG A 42 0.33 -19.00 4.68
C ARG A 42 0.35 -17.49 4.99
N PRO A 43 1.40 -16.96 5.62
CA PRO A 43 1.52 -15.51 5.77
C PRO A 43 1.32 -14.91 4.38
N ALA A 44 0.41 -13.94 4.27
CA ALA A 44 0.15 -13.25 3.02
C ALA A 44 1.50 -12.80 2.44
N GLU A 45 1.82 -13.21 1.22
CA GLU A 45 3.04 -12.77 0.56
C GLU A 45 3.02 -11.24 0.57
N VAL A 46 4.00 -10.65 1.26
CA VAL A 46 4.13 -9.19 1.33
C VAL A 46 4.64 -8.75 -0.03
N THR A 47 3.72 -8.54 -0.97
CA THR A 47 4.06 -8.00 -2.28
C THR A 47 4.41 -6.53 -2.09
N GLY A 48 5.64 -6.17 -2.47
CA GLY A 48 6.09 -4.77 -2.46
C GLY A 48 5.16 -3.90 -3.28
N ASN A 49 4.83 -2.72 -2.76
CA ASN A 49 3.92 -1.79 -3.42
C ASN A 49 4.69 -0.60 -3.98
N VAL A 50 5.13 -0.73 -5.23
CA VAL A 50 5.81 0.33 -5.97
C VAL A 50 4.99 0.71 -7.20
N THR A 51 4.53 1.96 -7.24
CA THR A 51 3.81 2.54 -8.37
C THR A 51 4.78 3.37 -9.23
N GLU A 52 4.87 3.09 -10.53
CA GLU A 52 5.61 3.94 -11.48
C GLU A 52 4.63 4.85 -12.24
N ILE A 53 4.91 6.16 -12.25
CA ILE A 53 4.18 7.17 -13.01
C ILE A 53 5.15 7.76 -14.04
N ILE A 54 4.82 7.55 -15.31
CA ILE A 54 5.63 8.03 -16.44
C ILE A 54 5.01 9.33 -16.93
N LEU A 55 5.79 10.41 -16.85
CA LEU A 55 5.37 11.76 -17.22
C LEU A 55 6.14 12.22 -18.46
N PRO A 56 5.49 12.89 -19.43
CA PRO A 56 6.18 13.50 -20.55
C PRO A 56 7.24 14.50 -20.08
N GLN A 57 8.31 14.66 -20.85
CA GLN A 57 9.30 15.72 -20.63
C GLN A 57 8.61 17.09 -20.52
N GLY A 58 8.96 17.86 -19.48
CA GLY A 58 8.33 19.15 -19.15
C GLY A 58 7.08 19.07 -18.28
N GLN A 59 6.39 17.92 -18.20
CA GLN A 59 5.21 17.72 -17.35
C GLN A 59 5.55 17.22 -15.93
N VAL A 60 6.79 16.80 -15.71
CA VAL A 60 7.26 16.40 -14.36
C VAL A 60 7.36 17.62 -13.45
N GLU A 61 7.51 18.81 -14.06
CA GLU A 61 7.41 20.09 -13.39
C GLU A 61 5.96 20.60 -13.32
N ASN A 62 5.00 19.88 -13.91
CA ASN A 62 3.59 20.17 -13.75
C ASN A 62 3.09 19.62 -12.42
N PHE A 63 3.52 20.30 -11.37
CA PHE A 63 3.26 19.96 -9.97
C PHE A 63 1.78 19.82 -9.66
N GLN A 64 0.92 20.57 -10.37
CA GLN A 64 -0.53 20.56 -10.14
C GLN A 64 -1.14 19.16 -10.23
N LEU A 65 -0.63 18.30 -11.11
CA LEU A 65 -1.10 16.92 -11.23
C LEU A 65 -0.67 16.05 -10.05
N LEU A 66 0.50 16.33 -9.47
CA LEU A 66 1.07 15.55 -8.38
C LEU A 66 0.59 16.01 -7.01
N LEU A 67 0.22 17.29 -6.87
CA LEU A 67 -0.17 17.88 -5.59
C LEU A 67 -1.24 17.09 -4.83
N PRO A 68 -2.36 16.66 -5.44
CA PRO A 68 -3.38 15.90 -4.71
C PRO A 68 -2.85 14.61 -4.09
N MET A 69 -2.04 13.86 -4.86
CA MET A 69 -1.41 12.63 -4.38
C MET A 69 -0.43 12.92 -3.24
N LEU A 70 0.44 13.91 -3.39
CA LEU A 70 1.42 14.27 -2.38
C LEU A 70 0.77 14.76 -1.09
N THR A 71 -0.29 15.58 -1.20
CA THR A 71 -1.08 16.04 -0.05
C THR A 71 -1.77 14.88 0.65
N GLN A 72 -2.29 13.90 -0.08
CA GLN A 72 -2.89 12.70 0.51
C GLN A 72 -1.85 11.88 1.29
N LEU A 73 -0.66 11.67 0.72
CA LEU A 73 0.43 10.96 1.40
C LEU A 73 0.89 11.69 2.67
N ASN A 74 0.90 13.03 2.68
CA ASN A 74 1.30 13.81 3.84
C ASN A 74 0.29 13.78 5.00
N GLN A 75 -0.85 13.10 4.89
CA GLN A 75 -1.83 12.98 5.99
C GLN A 75 -1.50 11.82 6.94
N GLU A 76 -0.56 10.95 6.59
CA GLU A 76 -0.15 9.79 7.38
C GLU A 76 0.86 10.15 8.47
N LYS A 77 0.76 9.51 9.65
CA LYS A 77 1.58 9.79 10.85
C LYS A 77 3.03 9.28 10.81
N ARG A 78 3.48 8.80 9.66
CA ARG A 78 4.81 8.20 9.43
C ARG A 78 5.49 9.05 8.38
N TRP A 79 6.82 9.09 8.37
CA TRP A 79 7.56 9.95 7.44
C TRP A 79 7.16 9.72 5.97
N LEU A 80 6.99 10.80 5.23
CA LEU A 80 7.00 10.84 3.78
C LEU A 80 8.40 11.24 3.34
N ALA A 81 9.06 10.44 2.50
CA ALA A 81 10.37 10.81 1.96
C ALA A 81 10.25 11.21 0.48
N TRP A 82 10.84 12.34 0.11
CA TRP A 82 11.02 12.76 -1.27
C TRP A 82 12.50 12.66 -1.65
N ILE A 83 12.80 11.88 -2.68
CA ILE A 83 14.15 11.69 -3.21
C ILE A 83 14.27 12.45 -4.54
N ASP A 84 15.17 13.43 -4.56
CA ASP A 84 15.41 14.31 -5.70
C ASP A 84 14.19 15.07 -6.27
N PRO A 85 13.26 15.60 -5.44
CA PRO A 85 12.13 16.38 -5.96
C PRO A 85 12.59 17.66 -6.69
N PRO A 86 11.91 18.10 -7.77
CA PRO A 86 12.23 19.39 -8.39
C PRO A 86 12.22 20.55 -7.37
N GLN A 87 13.14 21.51 -7.48
CA GLN A 87 13.31 22.53 -6.46
C GLN A 87 12.09 23.46 -6.36
N GLU A 88 11.42 23.69 -7.48
CA GLU A 88 10.19 24.45 -7.59
C GLU A 88 9.03 23.76 -6.86
N LEU A 89 8.99 22.42 -6.86
CA LEU A 89 8.01 21.65 -6.10
C LEU A 89 8.20 21.87 -4.60
N VAL A 90 9.44 21.74 -4.11
CA VAL A 90 9.77 21.96 -2.70
C VAL A 90 9.39 23.37 -2.28
N SER A 91 9.72 24.37 -3.10
CA SER A 91 9.40 25.78 -2.84
C SER A 91 7.89 26.06 -2.82
N LYS A 92 7.12 25.41 -3.71
CA LYS A 92 5.65 25.52 -3.72
C LYS A 92 5.04 24.82 -2.50
N TRP A 93 5.56 23.64 -2.16
CA TRP A 93 5.13 22.87 -1.00
C TRP A 93 5.25 23.67 0.29
N GLN A 94 6.39 24.30 0.54
CA GLN A 94 6.61 25.15 1.71
C GLN A 94 5.63 26.33 1.86
N LYS A 95 5.02 26.78 0.76
CA LYS A 95 4.07 27.90 0.75
C LYS A 95 2.61 27.46 0.91
N MET A 96 2.30 26.18 0.80
CA MET A 96 0.92 25.69 0.93
C MET A 96 0.48 25.64 2.39
N HIS A 97 -0.71 26.14 2.66
CA HIS A 97 -1.36 26.03 3.97
C HIS A 97 -1.96 24.64 4.15
N GLY A 98 -1.92 24.10 5.38
CA GLY A 98 -2.53 22.80 5.72
C GLY A 98 -1.65 21.57 5.50
N ILE A 99 -0.36 21.75 5.17
CA ILE A 99 0.61 20.66 5.22
C ILE A 99 0.97 20.38 6.68
N VAL A 100 0.97 19.11 7.07
CA VAL A 100 1.57 18.66 8.32
C VAL A 100 3.08 18.81 8.17
N THR A 101 3.62 19.95 8.61
CA THR A 101 5.03 20.34 8.42
C THR A 101 6.03 19.37 9.06
N GLY A 102 5.58 18.50 9.97
CA GLY A 102 6.44 17.66 10.80
C GLY A 102 6.93 16.34 10.19
N GLU A 103 6.39 15.90 9.03
CA GLU A 103 6.54 14.49 8.60
C GLU A 103 7.05 14.33 7.15
N LEU A 104 7.72 15.34 6.59
CA LEU A 104 8.36 15.27 5.27
C LEU A 104 9.90 15.30 5.37
N LEU A 105 10.58 14.29 4.83
CA LEU A 105 12.01 14.34 4.52
C LEU A 105 12.22 14.67 3.04
N VAL A 106 13.13 15.60 2.76
CA VAL A 106 13.63 15.85 1.41
C VAL A 106 15.09 15.42 1.36
N LEU A 107 15.39 14.42 0.53
CA LEU A 107 16.73 13.86 0.34
C LEU A 107 17.22 14.15 -1.07
N ARG A 108 18.52 14.41 -1.19
CA ARG A 108 19.21 14.68 -2.46
C ARG A 108 20.24 13.59 -2.71
N SER A 109 20.23 13.00 -3.90
CA SER A 109 21.25 12.03 -4.27
C SER A 109 22.60 12.68 -4.54
N THR A 110 23.64 11.87 -4.39
CA THR A 110 25.02 12.23 -4.72
C THR A 110 25.62 11.16 -5.62
N SER A 111 26.85 11.38 -6.12
CA SER A 111 27.58 10.36 -6.87
C SER A 111 27.85 9.09 -6.06
N GLU A 112 28.05 9.24 -4.74
CA GLU A 112 28.32 8.13 -3.83
C GLU A 112 27.04 7.40 -3.39
N LEU A 113 25.92 8.14 -3.32
CA LEU A 113 24.64 7.60 -2.90
C LEU A 113 23.54 7.99 -3.92
N PRO A 114 23.39 7.21 -5.00
CA PRO A 114 22.41 7.47 -6.04
C PRO A 114 20.97 7.43 -5.53
N ALA A 115 20.06 8.11 -6.24
CA ALA A 115 18.64 8.22 -5.89
C ALA A 115 17.98 6.86 -5.63
N GLN A 116 18.27 5.86 -6.46
CA GLN A 116 17.76 4.50 -6.28
C GLN A 116 18.19 3.90 -4.94
N GLN A 117 19.47 4.00 -4.59
CA GLN A 117 19.95 3.45 -3.31
C GLN A 117 19.39 4.22 -2.11
N LEU A 118 19.21 5.54 -2.22
CA LEU A 118 18.50 6.32 -1.20
C LEU A 118 17.08 5.81 -1.00
N ALA A 119 16.33 5.63 -2.11
CA ALA A 119 14.95 5.16 -2.07
C ALA A 119 14.84 3.75 -1.49
N GLU A 120 15.70 2.82 -1.90
CA GLU A 120 15.75 1.47 -1.34
C GLU A 120 16.02 1.47 0.16
N ARG A 121 16.98 2.28 0.64
CA ARG A 121 17.27 2.39 2.08
C ARG A 121 16.10 2.98 2.86
N ALA A 122 15.48 4.03 2.33
CA ALA A 122 14.33 4.67 2.97
C ALA A 122 13.12 3.73 3.05
N LEU A 123 12.85 2.98 1.97
CA LEU A 123 11.80 1.96 1.93
C LEU A 123 12.09 0.84 2.93
N ARG A 124 13.29 0.25 2.87
CA ARG A 124 13.70 -0.88 3.72
C ARG A 124 13.67 -0.54 5.21
N ALA A 125 14.02 0.70 5.58
CA ALA A 125 14.04 1.13 6.97
C ALA A 125 12.64 1.09 7.64
N GLY A 126 11.55 1.16 6.86
CA GLY A 126 10.18 1.10 7.35
C GLY A 126 9.74 2.28 8.23
N THR A 127 10.60 3.27 8.45
CA THR A 127 10.27 4.49 9.18
C THR A 127 9.41 5.46 8.36
N CYS A 128 9.50 5.38 7.02
CA CYS A 128 8.67 6.13 6.09
C CYS A 128 7.43 5.31 5.71
N HIS A 129 6.22 5.88 5.65
CA HIS A 129 5.09 5.14 5.07
C HIS A 129 5.14 5.14 3.54
N ALA A 130 5.70 6.18 2.94
CA ALA A 130 5.89 6.30 1.52
C ALA A 130 7.19 7.00 1.16
N VAL A 131 7.75 6.60 0.02
CA VAL A 131 8.96 7.16 -0.58
C VAL A 131 8.64 7.52 -2.03
N VAL A 132 8.72 8.81 -2.35
CA VAL A 132 8.52 9.34 -3.70
C VAL A 132 9.88 9.68 -4.29
N MET A 133 10.26 9.03 -5.39
CA MET A 133 11.54 9.25 -6.07
C MET A 133 11.32 9.83 -7.46
N TRP A 134 12.03 10.92 -7.76
CA TRP A 134 12.11 11.48 -9.10
C TRP A 134 13.37 10.96 -9.79
N THR A 135 13.22 10.42 -10.99
CA THR A 135 14.37 9.95 -11.78
C THR A 135 14.11 10.07 -13.28
N ARG A 136 15.17 10.17 -14.07
CA ARG A 136 15.10 10.11 -15.54
C ARG A 136 15.13 8.69 -16.07
N LYS A 137 15.66 7.75 -15.28
CA LYS A 137 15.86 6.36 -15.69
C LYS A 137 15.65 5.42 -14.52
N LEU A 138 14.97 4.32 -14.79
CA LEU A 138 14.84 3.20 -13.88
C LEU A 138 14.84 1.91 -14.71
N GLY A 139 15.79 1.02 -14.43
CA GLY A 139 15.82 -0.30 -15.05
C GLY A 139 14.88 -1.28 -14.36
N ARG A 140 14.56 -2.40 -15.01
CA ARG A 140 13.69 -3.44 -14.42
C ARG A 140 14.24 -3.99 -13.10
N SER A 141 15.53 -4.35 -13.05
CA SER A 141 16.18 -4.85 -11.82
C SER A 141 16.18 -3.82 -10.68
N ALA A 142 16.27 -2.54 -11.02
CA ALA A 142 16.15 -1.46 -10.03
C ALA A 142 14.72 -1.37 -9.48
N LEU A 143 13.71 -1.50 -10.33
CA LEU A 143 12.30 -1.53 -9.90
C LEU A 143 12.01 -2.74 -9.00
N GLU A 144 12.52 -3.92 -9.35
CA GLU A 144 12.39 -5.14 -8.52
C GLU A 144 13.07 -4.96 -7.15
N SER A 145 14.23 -4.31 -7.11
CA SER A 145 14.93 -4.01 -5.86
C SER A 145 14.13 -3.05 -4.97
N LEU A 146 13.49 -2.03 -5.57
CA LEU A 146 12.57 -1.14 -4.87
C LEU A 146 11.33 -1.88 -4.35
N GLN A 147 10.77 -2.81 -5.13
CA GLN A 147 9.64 -3.65 -4.68
C GLN A 147 10.04 -4.51 -3.48
N SER A 148 11.20 -5.15 -3.52
CA SER A 148 11.70 -5.92 -2.38
C SER A 148 11.89 -5.04 -1.13
N ALA A 149 12.48 -3.85 -1.29
CA ALA A 149 12.67 -2.92 -0.17
C ALA A 149 11.33 -2.38 0.40
N SER A 150 10.36 -2.12 -0.48
CA SER A 150 9.01 -1.71 -0.13
C SER A 150 8.29 -2.78 0.70
N ALA A 151 8.40 -4.04 0.29
CA ALA A 151 7.86 -5.18 1.04
C ALA A 151 8.51 -5.29 2.42
N GLU A 152 9.84 -5.25 2.47
CA GLU A 152 10.62 -5.42 3.70
C GLU A 152 10.27 -4.37 4.76
N GLY A 153 10.15 -3.10 4.37
CA GLY A 153 9.83 -2.03 5.30
C GLY A 153 8.34 -1.69 5.42
N ASN A 154 7.44 -2.48 4.82
CA ASN A 154 5.99 -2.18 4.76
C ASN A 154 5.72 -0.70 4.43
N SER A 155 6.29 -0.27 3.29
CA SER A 155 6.35 1.12 2.84
C SER A 155 5.97 1.20 1.37
N HIS A 156 5.30 2.28 0.96
CA HIS A 156 4.90 2.49 -0.43
C HIS A 156 6.00 3.18 -1.24
N GLY A 157 6.34 2.65 -2.41
CA GLY A 157 7.19 3.34 -3.37
C GLY A 157 6.36 4.06 -4.43
N VAL A 158 6.72 5.30 -4.75
CA VAL A 158 6.21 6.01 -5.92
C VAL A 158 7.40 6.48 -6.74
N VAL A 159 7.52 6.01 -7.98
CA VAL A 159 8.58 6.46 -8.89
C VAL A 159 7.98 7.37 -9.95
N LEU A 160 8.46 8.61 -9.99
CA LEU A 160 8.11 9.61 -10.98
C LEU A 160 9.21 9.65 -12.03
N ARG A 161 8.93 9.06 -13.20
CA ARG A 161 9.91 8.94 -14.29
C ARG A 161 9.58 9.86 -15.45
N GLN A 162 10.57 10.64 -15.88
CA GLN A 162 10.45 11.47 -17.08
C GLN A 162 10.71 10.61 -18.33
N ARG A 163 9.87 10.76 -19.36
CA ARG A 163 10.03 10.17 -20.70
C ARG A 163 10.24 11.26 -21.75
#